data_AF-A0AA90H0J8-F1
#
_entry.id   AF-A0AA90H0J8-F1
#
_cell.length_a   1.000
_cell.length_b   1.000
_cell.length_c   1.000
_cell.angle_alpha   90.00
_cell.angle_beta   90.00
_cell.angle_gamma   90.00
#
_symmetry.space_group_name_H-M   'P 1'
#
loop_
_entity.id
_entity.type
_entity.pdbx_description
1 polymer ?
#
loop_
_entity_poly.entity_id
_entity_poly.type
_entity_poly.pdbx_seq_one_letter_code
_entity_poly.pdbx_strand_id
1 'polypeptide(L)'
;MDSSVWVGAVSGLLGTGIGGGLSIWSTVMSRRHQIVDRREMEAQARGSGAIEKAMEYLLAVWRDARRAGEEDEVAGRLLQERVLAVQILMQRVPHAGLRERVRIDTLFLPLSPPGDTRSWEVQRVDRIFLCADAIAALGAYLRGEPLPPPAERVTKMRDTWPFWEVGTDRDTFIWESEDASPSSE
;
A
#
# COMPACT_ATOMS: atom_id res chain seq x y z
N MET A 1 -17.96 -80.69 23.26
CA MET A 1 -18.92 -80.11 22.30
C MET A 1 -18.99 -78.61 22.55
N ASP A 2 -18.17 -77.92 21.74
CA ASP A 2 -18.32 -76.60 21.12
C ASP A 2 -18.58 -75.35 21.97
N SER A 3 -17.47 -74.81 22.49
CA SER A 3 -17.32 -73.42 22.97
C SER A 3 -16.78 -72.46 21.88
N SER A 4 -16.86 -72.81 20.60
CA SER A 4 -16.13 -72.12 19.52
C SER A 4 -16.91 -71.04 18.74
N VAL A 5 -18.12 -70.66 19.14
CA VAL A 5 -18.94 -69.72 18.35
C VAL A 5 -18.75 -68.23 18.73
N TRP A 6 -18.05 -67.91 19.83
CA TRP A 6 -18.03 -66.52 20.33
C TRP A 6 -16.83 -65.65 19.92
N VAL A 7 -15.85 -66.18 19.20
CA VAL A 7 -14.65 -65.40 18.80
C VAL A 7 -14.80 -64.72 17.43
N GLY A 8 -15.85 -65.07 16.66
CA GLY A 8 -16.09 -64.49 15.32
C GLY A 8 -16.86 -63.16 15.29
N ALA A 9 -17.54 -62.76 16.37
CA ALA A 9 -18.40 -61.57 16.37
C ALA A 9 -17.71 -60.30 16.92
N VAL A 10 -16.59 -60.43 17.64
CA VAL A 10 -15.91 -59.29 18.28
C VAL A 10 -14.79 -58.70 17.39
N SER A 11 -14.29 -59.46 16.43
CA SER A 11 -13.31 -58.98 15.43
C SER A 11 -13.93 -58.16 14.30
N GLY A 12 -15.26 -58.14 14.16
CA GLY A 12 -15.98 -57.35 13.14
C GLY A 12 -16.31 -55.90 13.54
N LEU A 13 -16.15 -55.52 14.81
CA LEU A 13 -16.54 -54.19 15.33
C LEU A 13 -15.37 -53.30 15.77
N LEU A 14 -14.13 -53.73 15.51
CA LEU A 14 -12.92 -52.93 15.72
C LEU A 14 -12.30 -52.41 14.41
N GLY A 15 -12.96 -52.62 13.26
CA GLY A 15 -12.52 -52.11 11.95
C GLY A 15 -13.14 -50.76 11.54
N THR A 16 -14.23 -50.32 12.19
CA THR A 16 -15.01 -49.15 11.76
C THR A 16 -14.76 -47.88 12.60
N GLY A 17 -14.03 -47.96 13.71
CA GLY A 17 -13.75 -46.81 14.58
C GLY A 17 -12.67 -45.84 14.05
N ILE A 18 -11.74 -46.32 13.21
CA ILE A 18 -10.58 -45.52 12.77
C ILE A 18 -10.86 -44.78 11.44
N GLY A 19 -11.79 -45.26 10.61
CA GLY A 19 -12.15 -44.61 9.34
C GLY A 19 -12.99 -43.32 9.49
N GLY A 20 -13.86 -43.26 10.50
CA GLY A 20 -14.74 -42.10 10.71
C GLY A 20 -14.00 -40.85 11.21
N GLY A 21 -13.02 -41.03 12.09
CA GLY A 21 -12.24 -39.92 12.67
C GLY A 21 -11.33 -39.22 11.66
N LEU A 22 -10.70 -39.97 10.75
CA LEU A 22 -9.85 -39.41 9.69
C LEU A 22 -10.65 -38.60 8.66
N SER A 23 -11.89 -39.02 8.37
CA SER A 23 -12.79 -38.34 7.44
C SER A 23 -13.23 -36.96 7.97
N ILE A 24 -13.56 -36.88 9.26
CA ILE A 24 -13.94 -35.63 9.92
C ILE A 24 -12.73 -34.71 10.05
N TRP A 25 -11.56 -35.25 10.39
CA TRP A 25 -10.33 -34.47 10.51
C TRP A 25 -9.85 -33.90 9.17
N SER A 26 -9.90 -34.67 8.07
CA SER A 26 -9.53 -34.16 6.73
C SER A 26 -10.54 -33.11 6.21
N THR A 27 -11.82 -33.26 6.53
CA THR A 27 -12.85 -32.27 6.17
C THR A 27 -12.65 -30.96 6.94
N VAL A 28 -12.29 -31.02 8.22
CA VAL A 28 -11.99 -29.82 9.02
C VAL A 28 -10.68 -29.17 8.55
N MET A 29 -9.65 -29.96 8.24
CA MET A 29 -8.37 -29.44 7.75
C MET A 29 -8.50 -28.80 6.37
N SER A 30 -9.21 -29.43 5.44
CA SER A 30 -9.49 -28.86 4.10
C SER A 30 -10.37 -27.61 4.19
N ARG A 31 -11.40 -27.58 5.07
CA ARG A 31 -12.18 -26.37 5.33
C ARG A 31 -11.33 -25.24 5.90
N ARG A 32 -10.38 -25.54 6.79
CA ARG A 32 -9.45 -24.53 7.33
C ARG A 32 -8.55 -23.95 6.25
N HIS A 33 -7.96 -24.79 5.40
CA HIS A 33 -7.17 -24.31 4.26
C HIS A 33 -8.03 -23.49 3.29
N GLN A 34 -9.22 -23.94 2.93
CA GLN A 34 -10.14 -23.18 2.09
C GLN A 34 -10.53 -21.81 2.69
N ILE A 35 -10.68 -21.70 4.01
CA ILE A 35 -10.96 -20.41 4.67
C ILE A 35 -9.74 -19.49 4.64
N VAL A 36 -8.54 -20.03 4.84
CA VAL A 36 -7.28 -19.26 4.76
C VAL A 36 -7.05 -18.78 3.33
N ASP A 37 -7.13 -19.67 2.35
CA ASP A 37 -6.95 -19.36 0.93
C ASP A 37 -7.99 -18.33 0.47
N ARG A 38 -9.25 -18.45 0.91
CA ARG A 38 -10.29 -17.46 0.59
C ARG A 38 -9.97 -16.09 1.18
N ARG A 39 -9.49 -16.04 2.42
CA ARG A 39 -9.09 -14.77 3.06
C ARG A 39 -7.88 -14.14 2.36
N GLU A 40 -6.94 -14.95 1.92
CA GLU A 40 -5.76 -14.49 1.17
C GLU A 40 -6.17 -13.94 -0.22
N MET A 41 -7.04 -14.65 -0.94
CA MET A 41 -7.60 -14.19 -2.21
C MET A 41 -8.41 -12.88 -2.03
N GLU A 42 -9.25 -12.80 -1.00
CA GLU A 42 -10.00 -11.58 -0.68
C GLU A 42 -9.09 -10.41 -0.25
N ALA A 43 -8.01 -10.68 0.48
CA ALA A 43 -7.02 -9.67 0.84
C ALA A 43 -6.25 -9.17 -0.40
N GLN A 44 -5.88 -10.08 -1.30
CA GLN A 44 -5.19 -9.74 -2.53
C GLN A 44 -6.09 -8.95 -3.49
N ALA A 45 -7.35 -9.35 -3.65
CA ALA A 45 -8.32 -8.59 -4.45
C ALA A 45 -8.56 -7.18 -3.90
N ARG A 46 -8.71 -7.04 -2.58
CA ARG A 46 -8.83 -5.72 -1.92
C ARG A 46 -7.56 -4.88 -2.09
N GLY A 47 -6.39 -5.51 -2.03
CA GLY A 47 -5.10 -4.87 -2.28
C GLY A 47 -4.99 -4.35 -3.71
N SER A 48 -5.32 -5.17 -4.72
CA SER A 48 -5.27 -4.78 -6.12
C SER A 48 -6.23 -3.62 -6.43
N GLY A 49 -7.49 -3.69 -5.95
CA GLY A 49 -8.44 -2.60 -6.13
C GLY A 49 -7.99 -1.29 -5.44
N ALA A 50 -7.30 -1.39 -4.30
CA ALA A 50 -6.73 -0.21 -3.65
C ALA A 50 -5.58 0.40 -4.47
N ILE A 51 -4.75 -0.43 -5.10
CA ILE A 51 -3.65 0.01 -5.97
C ILE A 51 -4.19 0.70 -7.21
N GLU A 52 -5.17 0.12 -7.89
CA GLU A 52 -5.82 0.72 -9.06
C GLU A 52 -6.38 2.11 -8.72
N LYS A 53 -7.08 2.22 -7.58
CA LYS A 53 -7.60 3.50 -7.11
C LYS A 53 -6.49 4.51 -6.76
N ALA A 54 -5.39 4.05 -6.18
CA ALA A 54 -4.24 4.91 -5.88
C ALA A 54 -3.61 5.44 -7.18
N MET A 55 -3.47 4.59 -8.21
CA MET A 55 -2.99 4.99 -9.53
C MET A 55 -3.92 6.03 -10.18
N GLU A 56 -5.25 5.90 -10.06
CA GLU A 56 -6.19 6.92 -10.54
C GLU A 56 -5.94 8.29 -9.92
N TYR A 57 -5.74 8.35 -8.60
CA TYR A 57 -5.44 9.60 -7.90
C TYR A 57 -4.08 10.19 -8.32
N LEU A 58 -3.04 9.35 -8.45
CA LEU A 58 -1.72 9.79 -8.93
C LEU A 58 -1.78 10.31 -10.38
N LEU A 59 -2.55 9.66 -11.25
CA LEU A 59 -2.78 10.13 -12.62
C LEU A 59 -3.57 11.43 -12.67
N ALA A 60 -4.47 11.67 -11.71
CA ALA A 60 -5.17 12.95 -11.59
C ALA A 60 -4.20 14.05 -11.15
N VAL A 61 -3.37 13.80 -10.13
CA VAL A 61 -2.30 14.73 -9.72
C VAL A 61 -1.36 15.04 -10.90
N TRP A 62 -0.94 14.02 -11.65
CA TRP A 62 -0.08 14.22 -12.81
C TRP A 62 -0.72 15.11 -13.88
N ARG A 63 -2.00 14.89 -14.19
CA ARG A 63 -2.76 15.70 -15.15
C ARG A 63 -2.92 17.14 -14.69
N ASP A 64 -3.22 17.34 -13.41
CA ASP A 64 -3.41 18.67 -12.84
C ASP A 64 -2.08 19.43 -12.75
N ALA A 65 -0.98 18.76 -12.39
CA ALA A 65 0.35 19.34 -12.42
C ALA A 65 0.76 19.82 -13.82
N ARG A 66 0.23 19.24 -14.91
CA ARG A 66 0.49 19.73 -16.27
C ARG A 66 -0.32 20.96 -16.67
N ARG A 67 -1.41 21.27 -15.93
CA ARG A 67 -2.40 22.29 -16.29
C ARG A 67 -2.47 23.46 -15.32
N ALA A 68 -2.18 23.22 -14.05
CA ALA A 68 -2.23 24.23 -13.00
C ALA A 68 -1.26 25.37 -13.28
N GLY A 69 -1.63 26.59 -12.91
CA GLY A 69 -0.73 27.73 -12.82
C GLY A 69 -0.01 27.78 -11.47
N GLU A 70 0.85 28.77 -11.28
CA GLU A 70 1.66 28.95 -10.06
C GLU A 70 0.80 29.16 -8.80
N GLU A 71 -0.27 29.95 -8.90
CA GLU A 71 -1.12 30.37 -7.77
C GLU A 71 -2.49 29.67 -7.73
N ASP A 72 -2.59 28.44 -8.23
CA ASP A 72 -3.86 27.70 -8.21
C ASP A 72 -4.09 27.03 -6.84
N GLU A 73 -4.65 27.77 -5.89
CA GLU A 73 -5.00 27.29 -4.55
C GLU A 73 -5.94 26.07 -4.56
N VAL A 74 -6.85 26.01 -5.55
CA VAL A 74 -7.78 24.89 -5.71
C VAL A 74 -7.01 23.64 -6.08
N ALA A 75 -6.05 23.75 -7.00
CA ALA A 75 -5.15 22.64 -7.34
C ALA A 75 -4.30 22.20 -6.13
N GLY A 76 -3.88 23.14 -5.28
CA GLY A 76 -3.18 22.85 -4.02
C GLY A 76 -4.01 22.00 -3.04
N ARG A 77 -5.27 22.39 -2.78
CA ARG A 77 -6.16 21.60 -1.90
C ARG A 77 -6.46 20.22 -2.48
N LEU A 78 -6.78 20.16 -3.77
CA LEU A 78 -7.03 18.89 -4.46
C LEU A 78 -5.80 17.97 -4.46
N LEU A 79 -4.59 18.53 -4.51
CA LEU A 79 -3.35 17.76 -4.39
C LEU A 79 -3.27 17.08 -3.02
N GLN A 80 -3.46 17.84 -1.94
CA GLN A 80 -3.41 17.32 -0.56
C GLN A 80 -4.45 16.22 -0.34
N GLU A 81 -5.70 16.44 -0.75
CA GLU A 81 -6.79 15.45 -0.63
C GLU A 81 -6.43 14.13 -1.32
N ARG A 82 -5.86 14.20 -2.53
CA ARG A 82 -5.47 13.02 -3.30
C ARG A 82 -4.27 12.31 -2.70
N VAL A 83 -3.29 13.05 -2.16
CA VAL A 83 -2.15 12.47 -1.44
C VAL A 83 -2.63 11.68 -0.23
N LEU A 84 -3.53 12.26 0.58
CA LEU A 84 -4.12 11.57 1.72
C LEU A 84 -4.91 10.32 1.30
N ALA A 85 -5.71 10.42 0.23
CA ALA A 85 -6.45 9.28 -0.30
C ALA A 85 -5.52 8.13 -0.72
N VAL A 86 -4.40 8.45 -1.41
CA VAL A 86 -3.38 7.45 -1.77
C VAL A 86 -2.79 6.80 -0.52
N GLN A 87 -2.37 7.59 0.48
CA GLN A 87 -1.79 7.05 1.71
C GLN A 87 -2.74 6.10 2.46
N ILE A 88 -4.04 6.45 2.52
CA ILE A 88 -5.07 5.58 3.12
C ILE A 88 -5.25 4.29 2.32
N LEU A 89 -5.28 4.36 0.99
CA LEU A 89 -5.38 3.18 0.13
C LEU A 89 -4.18 2.25 0.30
N MET A 90 -2.97 2.82 0.43
CA MET A 90 -1.75 2.04 0.61
C MET A 90 -1.74 1.25 1.91
N GLN A 91 -2.51 1.61 2.94
CA GLN A 91 -2.65 0.80 4.17
C GLN A 91 -3.25 -0.60 3.90
N ARG A 92 -3.98 -0.76 2.78
CA ARG A 92 -4.59 -2.04 2.39
C ARG A 92 -3.64 -2.94 1.61
N VAL A 93 -2.48 -2.44 1.20
CA VAL A 93 -1.51 -3.17 0.39
C VAL A 93 -0.56 -3.93 1.31
N PRO A 94 -0.45 -5.27 1.24
CA PRO A 94 0.37 -6.04 2.18
C PRO A 94 1.88 -5.83 2.00
N HIS A 95 2.33 -5.42 0.81
CA HIS A 95 3.74 -5.28 0.48
C HIS A 95 4.40 -4.03 1.08
N ALA A 96 5.15 -4.19 2.18
CA ALA A 96 5.72 -3.09 2.96
C ALA A 96 6.66 -2.18 2.17
N GLY A 97 7.59 -2.74 1.38
CA GLY A 97 8.51 -1.94 0.58
C GLY A 97 7.81 -1.11 -0.50
N LEU A 98 6.66 -1.58 -0.99
CA LEU A 98 5.86 -0.82 -1.97
C LEU A 98 5.09 0.30 -1.28
N ARG A 99 4.46 0.00 -0.13
CA ARG A 99 3.80 1.02 0.69
C ARG A 99 4.76 2.16 1.02
N GLU A 100 5.96 1.81 1.47
CA GLU A 100 6.97 2.79 1.84
C GLU A 100 7.43 3.63 0.66
N ARG A 101 7.65 2.99 -0.49
CA ARG A 101 8.01 3.70 -1.71
C ARG A 101 6.95 4.74 -2.10
N VAL A 102 5.69 4.31 -2.20
CA VAL A 102 4.58 5.20 -2.56
C VAL A 102 4.35 6.28 -1.50
N ARG A 103 4.50 5.95 -0.20
CA ARG A 103 4.42 6.92 0.90
C ARG A 103 5.45 8.03 0.72
N ILE A 104 6.71 7.67 0.52
CA ILE A 104 7.80 8.62 0.32
C ILE A 104 7.55 9.48 -0.92
N ASP A 105 7.21 8.89 -2.07
CA ASP A 105 6.95 9.66 -3.30
C ASP A 105 5.79 10.64 -3.15
N THR A 106 4.71 10.22 -2.50
CA THR A 106 3.55 11.08 -2.28
C THR A 106 3.76 12.15 -1.22
N LEU A 107 4.63 11.91 -0.24
CA LEU A 107 5.00 12.90 0.77
C LEU A 107 5.63 14.14 0.14
N PHE A 108 6.43 13.97 -0.92
CA PHE A 108 7.09 15.07 -1.60
C PHE A 108 6.20 15.86 -2.56
N LEU A 109 5.02 15.36 -2.90
CA LEU A 109 4.16 16.02 -3.88
C LEU A 109 3.68 17.41 -3.43
N PRO A 110 3.13 17.59 -2.21
CA PRO A 110 2.66 18.89 -1.74
C PRO A 110 3.78 19.75 -1.13
N LEU A 111 4.95 19.18 -0.86
CA LEU A 111 6.00 19.85 -0.10
C LEU A 111 7.11 20.38 -1.00
N SER A 112 7.71 21.48 -0.59
CA SER A 112 8.98 21.98 -1.13
C SER A 112 10.04 21.94 -0.02
N PRO A 113 11.30 21.59 -0.32
CA PRO A 113 12.37 21.64 0.68
C PRO A 113 12.45 23.02 1.36
N PRO A 114 12.83 23.10 2.64
CA PRO A 114 13.08 24.37 3.30
C PRO A 114 14.13 25.19 2.54
N GLY A 115 13.84 26.46 2.25
CA GLY A 115 14.74 27.32 1.49
C GLY A 115 14.87 26.96 0.00
N ASP A 116 13.95 26.15 -0.54
CA ASP A 116 13.93 25.85 -1.96
C ASP A 116 13.62 27.11 -2.79
N THR A 117 14.63 27.58 -3.52
CA THR A 117 14.55 28.74 -4.41
C THR A 117 14.30 28.36 -5.87
N ARG A 118 14.10 27.06 -6.15
CA ARG A 118 13.82 26.57 -7.51
C ARG A 118 12.48 27.11 -8.00
N SER A 119 12.40 27.42 -9.29
CA SER A 119 11.17 27.94 -9.88
C SER A 119 10.02 26.95 -9.78
N TRP A 120 8.80 27.49 -9.81
CA TRP A 120 7.58 26.67 -9.81
C TRP A 120 7.56 25.64 -10.95
N GLU A 121 8.10 25.95 -12.14
CA GLU A 121 8.20 24.97 -13.24
C GLU A 121 9.03 23.75 -12.88
N VAL A 122 10.13 23.95 -12.15
CA VAL A 122 11.02 22.86 -11.72
C VAL A 122 10.29 21.98 -10.72
N GLN A 123 9.65 22.59 -9.70
CA GLN A 123 8.88 21.86 -8.70
C GLN A 123 7.70 21.10 -9.33
N ARG A 124 7.01 21.72 -10.30
CA ARG A 124 5.94 21.09 -11.08
C ARG A 124 6.43 19.88 -11.85
N VAL A 125 7.60 19.96 -12.51
CA VAL A 125 8.20 18.81 -13.19
C VAL A 125 8.58 17.72 -12.20
N ASP A 126 9.13 18.06 -11.03
CA ASP A 126 9.48 17.08 -10.01
C ASP A 126 8.24 16.31 -9.51
N ARG A 127 7.10 16.99 -9.31
CA ARG A 127 5.80 16.35 -9.00
C ARG A 127 5.39 15.33 -10.07
N ILE A 128 5.60 15.65 -11.35
CA ILE A 128 5.32 14.73 -12.46
C ILE A 128 6.16 13.45 -12.34
N PHE A 129 7.46 13.59 -12.06
CA PHE A 129 8.36 12.45 -11.93
C PHE A 129 8.05 11.58 -10.70
N LEU A 130 7.68 12.19 -9.58
CA LEU A 130 7.20 11.49 -8.39
C LEU A 130 5.97 10.64 -8.67
N CYS A 131 4.96 11.21 -9.35
CA CYS A 131 3.78 10.44 -9.75
C CYS A 131 4.15 9.29 -10.69
N ALA A 132 5.01 9.54 -11.67
CA ALA A 132 5.43 8.52 -12.63
C ALA A 132 6.17 7.34 -11.95
N ASP A 133 7.04 7.63 -11.00
CA ASP A 133 7.79 6.63 -10.24
C ASP A 133 6.88 5.76 -9.37
N ALA A 134 5.96 6.40 -8.62
CA ALA A 134 4.96 5.68 -7.82
C ALA A 134 4.05 4.80 -8.69
N ILE A 135 3.57 5.31 -9.83
CA ILE A 135 2.75 4.56 -10.79
C ILE A 135 3.52 3.36 -11.37
N ALA A 136 4.80 3.54 -11.70
CA ALA A 136 5.64 2.44 -12.20
C ALA A 136 5.80 1.33 -11.16
N ALA A 137 6.05 1.68 -9.90
CA ALA A 137 6.16 0.73 -8.80
C ALA A 137 4.85 -0.03 -8.53
N LEU A 138 3.72 0.69 -8.49
CA LEU A 138 2.38 0.09 -8.35
C LEU A 138 2.05 -0.84 -9.51
N GLY A 139 2.34 -0.42 -10.75
CA GLY A 139 2.11 -1.23 -11.94
C GLY A 139 2.97 -2.49 -12.00
N ALA A 140 4.25 -2.40 -11.62
CA ALA A 140 5.13 -3.56 -11.53
C ALA A 140 4.58 -4.59 -10.53
N TYR A 141 4.13 -4.12 -9.36
CA TYR A 141 3.51 -4.99 -8.36
C TYR A 141 2.24 -5.69 -8.88
N LEU A 142 1.35 -4.98 -9.58
CA LEU A 142 0.15 -5.59 -10.17
C LEU A 142 0.48 -6.65 -11.22
N ARG A 143 1.59 -6.50 -11.95
CA ARG A 143 2.07 -7.49 -12.93
C ARG A 143 2.86 -8.64 -12.29
N GLY A 144 3.11 -8.60 -10.99
CA GLY A 144 3.97 -9.58 -10.30
C GLY A 144 5.45 -9.44 -10.65
N GLU A 145 5.86 -8.28 -11.16
CA GLU A 145 7.24 -7.96 -11.50
C GLU A 145 8.02 -7.44 -10.27
N PRO A 146 9.35 -7.59 -10.25
CA PRO A 146 10.17 -6.95 -9.23
C PRO A 146 9.97 -5.42 -9.25
N LEU A 147 10.03 -4.80 -8.07
CA LEU A 147 9.92 -3.34 -7.98
C LEU A 147 11.08 -2.67 -8.73
N PRO A 148 10.79 -1.73 -9.65
CA PRO A 148 11.82 -1.01 -10.35
C PRO A 148 12.61 -0.12 -9.37
N PRO A 149 13.92 0.09 -9.62
CA PRO A 149 14.68 1.08 -8.87
C PRO A 149 14.07 2.49 -9.06
N PRO A 150 14.23 3.40 -8.09
CA PRO A 150 13.83 4.79 -8.27
C PRO A 150 14.48 5.43 -9.47
N ALA A 151 13.67 6.20 -10.20
CA ALA A 151 14.18 7.08 -11.23
C ALA A 151 15.25 8.01 -10.65
N GLU A 152 16.36 8.19 -11.37
CA GLU A 152 17.51 8.98 -10.90
C GLU A 152 17.08 10.39 -10.42
N ARG A 153 16.14 11.01 -11.14
CA ARG A 153 15.60 12.32 -10.77
C ARG A 153 14.85 12.30 -9.43
N VAL A 154 14.09 11.24 -9.16
CA VAL A 154 13.40 11.06 -7.87
C VAL A 154 14.42 10.88 -6.75
N THR A 155 15.49 10.11 -6.98
CA THR A 155 16.60 9.99 -6.02
C THR A 155 17.25 11.33 -5.74
N LYS A 156 17.66 12.08 -6.78
CA LYS A 156 18.25 13.42 -6.62
C LYS A 156 17.34 14.39 -5.87
N MET A 157 16.05 14.34 -6.15
CA MET A 157 15.08 15.17 -5.46
C MET A 157 14.99 14.80 -3.98
N ARG A 158 14.99 13.51 -3.63
CA ARG A 158 15.02 13.06 -2.22
C ARG A 158 16.28 13.54 -1.50
N ASP A 159 17.42 13.55 -2.20
CA ASP A 159 18.68 14.03 -1.64
C ASP A 159 18.70 15.55 -1.39
N THR A 160 17.76 16.33 -1.94
CA THR A 160 17.63 17.75 -1.60
C THR A 160 16.98 17.99 -0.24
N TRP A 161 16.38 16.97 0.36
CA TRP A 161 15.66 17.10 1.61
C TRP A 161 16.55 16.71 2.81
N PRO A 162 16.61 17.55 3.86
CA PRO A 162 17.50 17.34 5.00
C PRO A 162 16.94 16.32 6.02
N PHE A 163 16.32 15.21 5.60
CA PHE A 163 15.77 14.22 6.54
C PHE A 163 16.82 13.56 7.43
N TRP A 164 18.10 13.66 7.09
CA TRP A 164 19.20 13.23 7.94
C TRP A 164 19.50 14.21 9.09
N GLU A 165 19.05 15.46 9.00
CA GLU A 165 19.20 16.49 10.04
C GLU A 165 17.96 16.56 10.95
N VAL A 166 16.79 16.17 10.45
CA VAL A 166 15.53 16.16 11.21
C VAL A 166 15.34 14.77 11.83
N GLY A 167 15.51 14.68 13.14
CA GLY A 167 15.59 13.41 13.88
C GLY A 167 14.38 12.51 13.71
N THR A 168 14.52 11.42 12.94
CA THR A 168 13.55 10.32 12.78
C THR A 168 12.14 10.73 12.29
N ASP A 169 11.38 9.75 11.78
CA ASP A 169 10.02 9.89 11.23
C ASP A 169 9.03 10.68 12.12
N ARG A 170 9.32 10.93 13.40
CA ARG A 170 8.46 11.71 14.30
C ARG A 170 8.49 13.21 14.06
N ASP A 171 9.61 13.78 13.61
CA ASP A 171 9.80 15.24 13.54
C ASP A 171 9.47 15.81 12.15
N THR A 172 9.14 14.95 11.18
CA THR A 172 8.67 15.37 9.84
C THR A 172 7.18 15.73 9.81
N PHE A 173 6.45 15.38 10.87
CA PHE A 173 5.04 15.73 11.03
C PHE A 173 4.96 17.05 11.80
N ILE A 174 4.22 18.01 11.25
CA ILE A 174 3.97 19.39 11.72
C ILE A 174 4.92 20.42 11.09
N TRP A 175 4.55 20.89 9.90
CA TRP A 175 4.80 22.28 9.52
C TRP A 175 3.67 22.79 8.62
N GLU A 176 2.50 23.01 9.22
CA GLU A 176 1.68 24.16 8.83
C GLU A 176 2.08 25.27 9.80
N SER A 177 2.75 26.32 9.33
CA SER A 177 2.80 27.55 10.12
C SER A 177 1.41 28.13 10.16
N GLU A 178 0.71 27.97 11.29
CA GLU A 178 -0.31 28.89 11.76
C GLU A 178 0.35 30.25 12.06
N ASP A 179 0.89 30.93 11.06
CA ASP A 179 1.34 32.31 11.16
C ASP A 179 0.86 33.09 9.93
N ALA A 180 -0.46 33.24 9.86
CA ALA A 180 -1.09 34.37 9.19
C ALA A 180 -2.28 34.82 10.04
N SER A 181 -2.01 35.16 11.30
CA SER A 181 -2.87 36.10 12.02
C SER A 181 -2.63 37.49 11.41
N PRO A 182 -3.61 38.11 10.72
CA PRO A 182 -3.48 39.52 10.40
C PRO A 182 -3.53 40.28 11.72
N SER A 183 -2.40 40.88 12.10
CA SER A 183 -2.35 41.92 13.10
C SER A 183 -3.38 42.98 12.73
N SER A 184 -4.38 43.13 13.60
CA SER A 184 -5.33 44.22 13.62
C SER A 184 -4.59 45.57 13.69
N GLU A 185 -4.88 46.45 12.73
CA GLU A 185 -4.88 47.90 12.91
C GLU A 185 -6.29 48.42 12.63
#